data_AF-A0A6I6AR83-F1
#
_entry.id   AF-A0A6I6AR83-F1
#
_cell.length_a   1.000
_cell.length_b   1.000
_cell.length_c   1.000
_cell.angle_alpha   90.00
_cell.angle_beta   90.00
_cell.angle_gamma   90.00
#
_symmetry.space_group_name_H-M   'P 1'
#
loop_
_entity.id
_entity.type
_entity.pdbx_description
1 polymer ?
#
loop_
_entity_poly.entity_id
_entity_poly.type
_entity_poly.pdbx_seq_one_letter_code
_entity_poly.pdbx_strand_id
1 'polypeptide(L)'
;MTRISTLLHTAHPTLPDLAAMERDKELIFLPIGGHPRAWLSRLAPLQIPEFYLLDGEASPEREQREELVAQINRRIPCRAVLTRKRSLENYLHPQAIQAVADFTVEFGDHDCVASEVAQRVFDSRHDDYSWKQLTRRIRVRLRNRAKHWLNTSAVEQMTISLLQERDPDGEIISWLETIGQLAGTA
;
A
#
# COMPACT_ATOMS: atom_id res chain seq x y z
N MET A 1 -2.84 3.10 -4.10
CA MET A 1 -2.40 2.70 -5.44
C MET A 1 -3.02 3.56 -6.55
N THR A 2 -4.35 3.63 -6.69
CA THR A 2 -5.02 4.38 -7.78
C THR A 2 -4.54 5.84 -7.95
N ARG A 3 -4.46 6.63 -6.87
CA ARG A 3 -3.94 8.01 -6.96
C ARG A 3 -2.50 8.10 -7.47
N ILE A 4 -1.62 7.21 -6.99
CA ILE A 4 -0.22 7.15 -7.42
C ILE A 4 -0.11 6.68 -8.88
N SER A 5 -0.93 5.71 -9.30
CA SER A 5 -0.93 5.27 -10.70
C SER A 5 -1.39 6.37 -11.64
N THR A 6 -2.44 7.14 -11.29
CA THR A 6 -2.88 8.30 -12.10
C THR A 6 -1.79 9.37 -12.17
N LEU A 7 -1.13 9.67 -11.04
CA LEU A 7 0.00 10.60 -10.99
C LEU A 7 1.14 10.15 -11.93
N LEU A 8 1.53 8.88 -11.86
CA LEU A 8 2.58 8.30 -12.71
C LEU A 8 2.17 8.26 -14.19
N HIS A 9 0.93 7.88 -14.50
CA HIS A 9 0.40 7.87 -15.87
C HIS A 9 0.43 9.26 -16.50
N THR A 10 0.12 10.31 -15.73
CA THR A 10 0.13 11.69 -16.23
C THR A 10 1.52 12.10 -16.76
N ALA A 11 2.60 11.63 -16.13
CA ALA A 11 3.96 11.90 -16.60
C ALA A 11 4.52 10.85 -17.57
N HIS A 12 4.09 9.60 -17.43
CA HIS A 12 4.49 8.47 -18.27
C HIS A 12 3.24 7.75 -18.79
N PRO A 13 2.62 8.22 -19.90
CA PRO A 13 1.35 7.68 -20.40
C PRO A 13 1.37 6.19 -20.79
N THR A 14 2.54 5.58 -20.87
CA THR A 14 2.71 4.13 -21.11
C THR A 14 2.40 3.28 -19.89
N LEU A 15 2.43 3.85 -18.68
CA LEU A 15 2.06 3.15 -17.45
C LEU A 15 0.53 3.12 -17.30
N PRO A 16 -0.09 2.06 -16.76
CA PRO A 16 -1.53 2.03 -16.59
C PRO A 16 -2.02 3.04 -15.54
N ASP A 17 -3.11 3.74 -15.87
CA ASP A 17 -3.91 4.46 -14.87
C ASP A 17 -4.95 3.50 -14.25
N LEU A 18 -4.60 2.91 -13.10
CA LEU A 18 -5.47 1.95 -12.44
C LEU A 18 -6.84 2.53 -12.04
N ALA A 19 -6.94 3.86 -11.84
CA ALA A 19 -8.22 4.50 -11.54
C ALA A 19 -9.12 4.54 -12.77
N ALA A 20 -8.56 4.75 -13.96
CA ALA A 20 -9.29 4.67 -15.22
C ALA A 20 -9.69 3.21 -15.52
N MET A 21 -8.74 2.28 -15.44
CA MET A 21 -8.98 0.86 -15.69
C MET A 21 -10.08 0.27 -14.78
N GLU A 22 -10.15 0.68 -13.50
CA GLU A 22 -11.24 0.27 -12.62
C GLU A 22 -12.60 0.85 -13.05
N ARG A 23 -12.66 2.13 -13.43
CA ARG A 23 -13.90 2.75 -13.95
C ARG A 23 -14.38 2.10 -15.24
N ASP A 24 -13.44 1.75 -16.10
CA ASP A 24 -13.70 1.13 -17.41
C ASP A 24 -13.92 -0.40 -17.29
N LYS A 25 -13.84 -0.94 -16.07
CA LYS A 25 -14.04 -2.36 -15.72
C LYS A 25 -13.03 -3.31 -16.36
N GLU A 26 -11.86 -2.80 -16.70
CA GLU A 26 -10.72 -3.58 -17.18
C GLU A 26 -10.04 -4.35 -16.04
N LEU A 27 -10.15 -3.83 -14.81
CA LEU A 27 -9.72 -4.54 -13.60
C LEU A 27 -10.70 -4.27 -12.44
N ILE A 28 -10.60 -5.10 -11.41
CA ILE A 28 -11.29 -4.89 -10.14
C ILE A 28 -10.29 -4.93 -8.99
N PHE A 29 -10.45 -4.04 -8.01
CA PHE A 29 -9.69 -4.13 -6.76
C PHE A 29 -10.43 -5.00 -5.76
N LEU A 30 -9.76 -6.06 -5.28
CA LEU A 30 -10.25 -6.89 -4.18
C LEU A 30 -9.42 -6.65 -2.92
N PRO A 31 -9.86 -5.80 -1.97
CA PRO A 31 -9.17 -5.63 -0.70
C PRO A 31 -9.36 -6.88 0.16
N ILE A 32 -8.31 -7.70 0.27
CA ILE A 32 -8.34 -8.95 1.03
C ILE A 32 -7.87 -8.69 2.47
N GLY A 33 -8.83 -8.63 3.40
CA GLY A 33 -8.55 -8.72 4.83
C GLY A 33 -8.56 -10.17 5.33
N GLY A 34 -7.76 -10.48 6.35
CA GLY A 34 -7.80 -11.78 7.02
C GLY A 34 -6.92 -12.85 6.35
N HIS A 35 -7.53 -13.88 5.75
CA HIS A 35 -6.84 -15.09 5.22
C HIS A 35 -6.79 -15.12 3.68
N PRO A 36 -5.70 -14.67 3.04
CA PRO A 36 -5.59 -14.62 1.57
C PRO A 36 -5.76 -15.97 0.89
N ARG A 37 -5.32 -17.05 1.54
CA ARG A 37 -5.41 -18.43 1.02
C ARG A 37 -6.84 -18.85 0.67
N ALA A 38 -7.85 -18.36 1.40
CA ALA A 38 -9.25 -18.67 1.11
C ALA A 38 -9.76 -18.00 -0.17
N TRP A 39 -9.19 -16.86 -0.55
CA TRP A 39 -9.51 -16.20 -1.82
C TRP A 39 -8.81 -16.85 -2.99
N LEU A 40 -7.56 -17.31 -2.80
CA LEU A 40 -6.84 -18.05 -3.83
C LEU A 40 -7.64 -19.26 -4.34
N SER A 41 -8.21 -20.06 -3.43
CA SER A 41 -8.98 -21.25 -3.81
C SER A 41 -10.30 -20.90 -4.49
N ARG A 42 -10.94 -19.80 -4.10
CA ARG A 42 -12.23 -19.36 -4.67
C ARG A 42 -12.09 -18.74 -6.05
N LEU A 43 -10.99 -18.04 -6.31
CA LEU A 43 -10.74 -17.38 -7.59
C LEU A 43 -10.06 -18.31 -8.60
N ALA A 44 -9.32 -19.34 -8.14
CA ALA A 44 -8.62 -20.26 -9.02
C ALA A 44 -9.45 -20.87 -10.17
N PRO A 45 -10.72 -21.28 -9.96
CA PRO A 45 -11.55 -21.80 -11.05
C PRO A 45 -11.91 -20.77 -12.13
N LEU A 46 -11.78 -19.47 -11.85
CA LEU A 46 -12.07 -18.41 -12.84
C LEU A 46 -10.99 -18.32 -13.93
N GLN A 47 -9.78 -18.80 -13.64
CA GLN A 47 -8.64 -18.79 -14.57
C GLN A 47 -8.35 -17.43 -15.21
N ILE A 48 -8.65 -16.34 -14.51
CA ILE A 48 -8.38 -14.97 -14.94
C ILE A 48 -7.00 -14.49 -14.45
N PRO A 49 -6.40 -13.48 -15.09
CA PRO A 49 -5.19 -12.83 -14.57
C PRO A 49 -5.42 -12.22 -13.19
N GLU A 50 -4.49 -12.46 -12.26
CA GLU A 50 -4.58 -11.97 -10.87
C GLU A 50 -3.26 -11.33 -10.45
N PHE A 51 -3.30 -10.10 -9.92
CA PHE A 51 -2.15 -9.44 -9.31
C PHE A 51 -2.36 -9.25 -7.80
N TYR A 52 -1.43 -9.75 -6.99
CA TYR A 52 -1.45 -9.68 -5.54
C TYR A 52 -0.32 -8.78 -5.04
N LEU A 53 -0.68 -7.76 -4.28
CA LEU A 53 0.24 -6.86 -3.61
C LEU A 53 0.11 -7.04 -2.09
N LEU A 54 1.21 -7.44 -1.44
CA LEU A 54 1.26 -7.64 -0.01
C LEU A 54 2.26 -6.68 0.64
N ASP A 55 1.89 -6.09 1.79
CA ASP A 55 2.85 -5.28 2.57
C ASP A 55 4.00 -6.19 3.09
N GLY A 56 5.21 -5.66 3.15
CA GLY A 56 6.41 -6.40 3.59
C GLY A 56 6.35 -6.87 5.04
N GLU A 57 5.77 -6.04 5.91
CA GLU A 57 5.75 -6.19 7.37
C GLU A 57 7.13 -6.48 7.99
N ALA A 58 7.13 -6.65 9.31
CA ALA A 58 8.27 -7.20 10.04
C ALA A 58 8.09 -8.73 10.21
N SER A 59 9.16 -9.44 10.58
CA SER A 59 9.02 -10.83 11.04
C SER A 59 8.19 -10.90 12.33
N PRO A 60 7.37 -11.96 12.51
CA PRO A 60 7.26 -13.17 11.67
C PRO A 60 6.26 -13.07 10.50
N GLU A 61 5.47 -12.00 10.40
CA GLU A 61 4.44 -11.87 9.35
C GLU A 61 5.05 -11.85 7.95
N ARG A 62 6.24 -11.28 7.79
CA ARG A 62 6.98 -11.25 6.53
C ARG A 62 7.21 -12.65 5.96
N GLU A 63 7.75 -13.57 6.76
CA GLU A 63 8.07 -14.94 6.34
C GLU A 63 6.82 -15.69 5.83
N GLN A 64 5.69 -15.52 6.54
CA GLN A 64 4.41 -16.12 6.12
C GLN A 64 3.92 -15.56 4.78
N ARG A 65 4.18 -14.27 4.50
CA ARG A 65 3.82 -13.63 3.24
C ARG A 65 4.75 -14.04 2.11
N GLU A 66 6.03 -14.25 2.37
CA GLU A 66 6.99 -14.76 1.39
C GLU A 66 6.58 -16.17 0.92
N GLU A 67 6.18 -17.06 1.84
CA GLU A 67 5.63 -18.37 1.48
C GLU A 67 4.38 -18.26 0.60
N LEU A 68 3.46 -17.35 0.95
CA LEU A 68 2.24 -17.12 0.21
C LEU A 68 2.51 -16.57 -1.20
N VAL A 69 3.44 -15.63 -1.33
CA VAL A 69 3.89 -15.08 -2.62
C VAL A 69 4.46 -16.19 -3.49
N ALA A 70 5.32 -17.04 -2.93
CA ALA A 70 5.89 -18.19 -3.64
C ALA A 70 4.81 -19.18 -4.10
N GLN A 71 3.78 -19.41 -3.29
CA GLN A 71 2.65 -20.26 -3.65
C GLN A 71 1.84 -19.68 -4.81
N ILE A 72 1.53 -18.38 -4.79
CA ILE A 72 0.73 -17.72 -5.82
C ILE A 72 1.48 -17.69 -7.16
N ASN A 73 2.78 -17.35 -7.14
CA ASN A 73 3.59 -17.24 -8.34
C ASN A 73 3.83 -18.57 -9.09
N ARG A 74 3.38 -19.71 -8.54
CA ARG A 74 3.34 -21.01 -9.25
C ARG A 74 2.10 -21.18 -10.13
N ARG A 75 1.10 -20.30 -9.99
CA ARG A 75 -0.15 -20.34 -10.75
C ARG A 75 -0.08 -19.35 -11.92
N ILE A 76 -0.50 -19.79 -13.10
CA ILE A 76 -0.63 -18.94 -14.30
C ILE A 76 -2.12 -18.62 -14.47
N PRO A 77 -2.52 -17.38 -14.80
CA PRO A 77 -1.71 -16.17 -15.00
C PRO A 77 -1.67 -15.27 -13.75
N CYS A 78 -1.22 -15.81 -12.61
CA CYS A 78 -1.17 -15.06 -11.35
C CYS A 78 0.23 -14.47 -11.11
N ARG A 79 0.26 -13.30 -10.47
CA ARG A 79 1.49 -12.69 -9.98
C ARG A 79 1.29 -12.14 -8.57
N ALA A 80 2.21 -12.43 -7.68
CA ALA A 80 2.25 -11.87 -6.34
C ALA A 80 3.60 -11.21 -6.07
N VAL A 81 3.55 -10.07 -5.39
CA VAL A 81 4.72 -9.31 -4.94
C VAL A 81 4.55 -8.92 -3.47
N LEU A 82 5.68 -8.80 -2.80
CA LEU A 82 5.80 -8.25 -1.47
C LEU A 82 6.48 -6.89 -1.58
N THR A 83 5.97 -5.86 -0.91
CA THR A 83 6.67 -4.57 -0.88
C THR A 83 8.04 -4.73 -0.24
N ARG A 84 9.09 -4.13 -0.83
CA ARG A 84 10.43 -4.09 -0.19
C ARG A 84 10.37 -3.36 1.14
N LYS A 85 9.65 -2.24 1.18
CA LYS A 85 9.36 -1.48 2.40
C LYS A 85 8.32 -2.18 3.27
N ARG A 86 8.14 -1.75 4.52
CA ARG A 86 7.21 -2.40 5.45
C ARG A 86 5.77 -2.39 4.98
N SER A 87 5.27 -1.30 4.43
CA SER A 87 3.93 -1.23 3.83
C SER A 87 3.84 -0.16 2.77
N LEU A 88 2.70 -0.08 2.08
CA LEU A 88 2.42 0.99 1.10
C LEU A 88 2.55 2.40 1.69
N GLU A 89 2.27 2.57 2.99
CA GLU A 89 2.42 3.86 3.65
C GLU A 89 3.89 4.35 3.67
N ASN A 90 4.87 3.44 3.63
CA ASN A 90 6.29 3.79 3.60
C ASN A 90 6.73 4.42 2.27
N TYR A 91 5.92 4.37 1.21
CA TYR A 91 6.20 5.05 -0.06
C TYR A 91 5.71 6.50 -0.07
N LEU A 92 4.94 6.92 0.93
CA LEU A 92 4.59 8.34 1.09
C LEU A 92 5.79 9.13 1.57
N HIS A 93 5.96 10.33 1.04
CA HIS A 93 7.01 11.24 1.46
C HIS A 93 6.59 11.99 2.73
N PRO A 94 7.48 12.19 3.72
CA PRO A 94 7.19 12.97 4.92
C PRO A 94 6.59 14.35 4.66
N GLN A 95 7.03 15.05 3.61
CA GLN A 95 6.47 16.37 3.25
C GLN A 95 4.99 16.27 2.83
N ALA A 96 4.60 15.22 2.11
CA ALA A 96 3.21 15.02 1.72
C ALA A 96 2.32 14.78 2.95
N ILE A 97 2.85 14.11 3.97
CA ILE A 97 2.16 13.93 5.26
C ILE A 97 2.10 15.26 6.01
N GLN A 98 3.22 15.99 6.11
CA GLN A 98 3.28 17.28 6.81
C GLN A 98 2.28 18.29 6.23
N ALA A 99 2.12 18.33 4.91
CA ALA A 99 1.19 19.22 4.22
C ALA A 99 -0.28 19.06 4.65
N VAL A 100 -0.65 17.94 5.28
CA VAL A 100 -2.02 17.68 5.78
C VAL A 100 -2.11 17.45 7.29
N ALA A 101 -1.01 17.23 8.00
CA ALA A 101 -1.00 16.89 9.44
C ALA A 101 -0.57 18.05 10.37
N ASP A 102 -0.05 19.16 9.83
CA ASP A 102 0.53 20.28 10.61
C ASP A 102 1.67 19.86 11.58
N PHE A 103 2.22 18.65 11.41
CA PHE A 103 3.38 18.17 12.16
C PHE A 103 4.35 17.44 11.22
N THR A 104 5.62 17.42 11.62
CA THR A 104 6.65 16.60 10.98
C THR A 104 6.63 15.18 11.52
N VAL A 105 6.88 14.22 10.64
CA VAL A 105 7.07 12.81 10.99
C VAL A 105 8.32 12.31 10.27
N GLU A 106 9.17 11.59 10.99
CA GLU A 106 10.35 10.94 10.43
C GLU A 106 10.16 9.42 10.57
N PHE A 107 10.44 8.69 9.51
CA PHE A 107 10.35 7.24 9.50
C PHE A 107 11.25 6.66 8.41
N GLY A 108 11.82 5.50 8.70
CA GLY A 108 12.55 4.67 7.75
C GLY A 108 11.64 3.74 6.95
N ASP A 109 12.27 2.98 6.06
CA ASP A 109 11.58 2.07 5.14
C ASP A 109 10.90 0.88 5.83
N HIS A 110 11.29 0.59 7.08
CA HIS A 110 10.79 -0.54 7.85
C HIS A 110 10.00 -0.14 9.11
N ASP A 111 9.77 1.16 9.32
CA ASP A 111 8.95 1.65 10.42
C ASP A 111 7.47 1.53 10.12
N CYS A 112 6.64 1.43 11.16
CA CYS A 112 5.19 1.39 10.99
C CYS A 112 4.66 2.82 10.88
N VAL A 113 4.72 3.42 9.69
CA VAL A 113 4.29 4.81 9.44
C VAL A 113 2.90 5.10 10.00
N ALA A 114 1.95 4.17 9.80
CA ALA A 114 0.60 4.31 10.33
C ALA A 114 0.54 4.37 11.87
N SER A 115 1.44 3.67 12.57
CA SER A 115 1.51 3.75 14.04
C SER A 115 2.18 5.04 14.49
N GLU A 116 3.27 5.45 13.85
CA GLU A 116 3.97 6.71 14.15
C GLU A 116 3.04 7.91 13.99
N VAL A 117 2.34 7.99 12.85
CA VAL A 117 1.36 9.05 12.58
C VAL A 117 0.20 9.00 13.57
N ALA A 118 -0.33 7.81 13.89
CA ALA A 118 -1.43 7.69 14.84
C ALA A 118 -1.03 8.14 16.25
N GLN A 119 0.19 7.81 16.68
CA GLN A 119 0.72 8.26 17.95
C GLN A 119 0.91 9.78 17.95
N ARG A 120 1.52 10.35 16.90
CA ARG A 120 1.74 11.80 16.82
C ARG A 120 0.45 12.61 16.84
N VAL A 121 -0.58 12.15 16.12
CA VAL A 121 -1.94 12.74 16.14
C VAL A 121 -2.60 12.60 17.51
N PHE A 122 -2.35 11.50 18.22
CA PHE A 122 -2.91 11.29 19.54
C PHE A 122 -2.25 12.22 20.56
N ASP A 123 -0.93 12.23 20.61
CA ASP A 123 -0.13 13.02 21.54
C ASP A 123 -0.33 14.53 21.31
N SER A 124 -0.60 14.98 20.07
CA SER A 124 -0.91 16.41 19.80
C SER A 124 -2.27 16.88 20.32
N ARG A 125 -3.14 15.96 20.76
CA ARG A 125 -4.50 16.26 21.23
C ARG A 125 -4.69 15.98 22.72
N HIS A 126 -3.68 15.43 23.39
CA HIS A 126 -3.77 14.98 24.77
C HIS A 126 -2.47 15.30 25.51
N ASP A 127 -2.51 16.31 26.37
CA ASP A 127 -1.34 16.71 27.16
C ASP A 127 -1.15 15.81 28.39
N ASP A 128 -2.26 15.34 29.00
CA ASP A 128 -2.24 14.58 30.26
C ASP A 128 -2.35 13.06 30.10
N TYR A 129 -2.42 12.56 28.85
CA TYR A 129 -2.71 11.16 28.59
C TYR A 129 -1.82 10.59 27.49
N SER A 130 -1.09 9.52 27.79
CA SER A 130 -0.07 8.99 26.88
C SER A 130 -0.57 7.84 26.00
N TRP A 131 -0.06 7.76 24.78
CA TRP A 131 -0.29 6.63 23.86
C TRP A 131 -0.04 5.24 24.48
N LYS A 132 0.96 5.14 25.38
CA LYS A 132 1.33 3.88 26.04
C LYS A 132 0.21 3.35 26.96
N GLN A 133 -0.58 4.24 27.55
CA GLN A 133 -1.70 3.89 28.44
C GLN A 133 -2.93 3.38 27.67
N LEU A 134 -2.99 3.57 26.34
CA LEU A 134 -4.10 3.06 25.54
C LEU A 134 -4.16 1.54 25.51
N THR A 135 -5.36 0.99 25.43
CA THR A 135 -5.52 -0.45 25.18
C THR A 135 -5.09 -0.81 23.75
N ARG A 136 -4.70 -2.07 23.53
CA ARG A 136 -4.36 -2.58 22.19
C ARG A 136 -5.48 -2.33 21.18
N ARG A 137 -6.73 -2.53 21.58
CA ARG A 137 -7.91 -2.32 20.72
C ARG A 137 -8.01 -0.87 20.25
N ILE A 138 -7.76 0.09 21.14
CA ILE A 138 -7.80 1.51 20.80
C ILE A 138 -6.63 1.87 19.89
N ARG A 139 -5.39 1.42 20.19
CA ARG A 139 -4.23 1.66 19.32
C ARG A 139 -4.43 1.14 17.91
N VAL A 140 -4.97 -0.08 17.75
CA VAL A 140 -5.29 -0.65 16.43
C VAL A 140 -6.32 0.21 15.69
N ARG A 141 -7.36 0.67 16.37
CA ARG A 141 -8.37 1.56 15.77
C ARG A 141 -7.77 2.88 15.29
N LEU A 142 -6.92 3.51 16.10
CA LEU A 142 -6.25 4.77 15.76
C LEU A 142 -5.25 4.59 14.60
N ARG A 143 -4.47 3.51 14.62
CA ARG A 143 -3.58 3.14 13.52
C ARG A 143 -4.35 2.93 12.21
N ASN A 144 -5.48 2.23 12.23
CA ASN A 144 -6.28 2.03 11.02
C ASN A 144 -6.88 3.35 10.51
N ARG A 145 -7.25 4.27 11.40
CA ARG A 145 -7.68 5.62 11.02
C ARG A 145 -6.54 6.41 10.38
N ALA A 146 -5.34 6.38 10.95
CA ALA A 146 -4.16 7.01 10.36
C ALA A 146 -3.84 6.39 8.98
N LYS A 147 -3.89 5.06 8.85
CA LYS A 147 -3.70 4.37 7.57
C LYS A 147 -4.70 4.84 6.51
N HIS A 148 -5.98 4.94 6.85
CA HIS A 148 -6.99 5.46 5.93
C HIS A 148 -6.70 6.89 5.50
N TRP A 149 -6.38 7.76 6.46
CA TRP A 149 -6.04 9.17 6.20
C TRP A 149 -4.78 9.32 5.33
N LEU A 150 -3.74 8.52 5.58
CA LEU A 150 -2.53 8.47 4.75
C LEU A 150 -2.86 8.11 3.29
N ASN A 151 -3.70 7.10 3.09
CA ASN A 151 -4.10 6.61 1.77
C ASN A 151 -5.19 7.46 1.07
N THR A 152 -5.68 8.52 1.71
CA THR A 152 -6.70 9.41 1.15
C THR A 152 -6.21 10.84 1.04
N SER A 153 -5.80 11.46 2.14
CA SER A 153 -5.39 12.87 2.19
C SER A 153 -3.90 13.06 1.91
N ALA A 154 -3.01 12.32 2.59
CA ALA A 154 -1.57 12.54 2.44
C ALA A 154 -1.06 12.18 1.03
N VAL A 155 -1.60 11.10 0.46
CA VAL A 155 -1.26 10.68 -0.91
C VAL A 155 -1.64 11.72 -1.98
N GLU A 156 -2.62 12.60 -1.73
CA GLU A 156 -2.99 13.67 -2.68
C GLU A 156 -1.93 14.78 -2.75
N GLN A 157 -1.06 14.87 -1.75
CA GLN A 157 0.06 15.81 -1.72
C GLN A 157 1.35 15.22 -2.32
N MET A 158 1.30 13.98 -2.83
CA MET A 158 2.44 13.37 -3.48
C MET A 158 2.68 13.97 -4.87
N THR A 159 3.94 14.16 -5.20
CA THR A 159 4.40 14.50 -6.56
C THR A 159 5.33 13.42 -7.07
N ILE A 160 5.67 13.48 -8.36
CA ILE A 160 6.63 12.53 -8.96
C ILE A 160 8.00 12.66 -8.30
N SER A 161 8.47 13.88 -7.99
CA SER A 161 9.76 14.06 -7.31
C SER A 161 9.75 13.44 -5.92
N LEU A 162 8.69 13.70 -5.14
CA LEU A 162 8.55 13.12 -3.81
C LEU A 162 8.47 11.59 -3.84
N LEU A 163 7.81 11.04 -4.87
CA LEU A 163 7.74 9.61 -5.07
C LEU A 163 9.11 9.03 -5.46
N GLN A 164 9.85 9.66 -6.38
CA GLN A 164 11.19 9.23 -6.78
C GLN A 164 12.19 9.24 -5.62
N GLU A 165 12.07 10.22 -4.72
CA GLU A 165 12.89 10.26 -3.49
C GLU A 165 12.57 9.09 -2.55
N ARG A 166 11.30 8.65 -2.49
CA ARG A 166 10.90 7.49 -1.68
C ARG A 166 11.09 6.16 -2.39
N ASP A 167 10.98 6.10 -3.70
CA ASP A 167 11.05 4.88 -4.50
C ASP A 167 12.08 5.04 -5.63
N PRO A 168 13.37 5.21 -5.29
CA PRO A 168 14.40 5.47 -6.30
C PRO A 168 14.61 4.28 -7.26
N ASP A 169 14.28 3.07 -6.81
CA ASP A 169 14.37 1.85 -7.60
C ASP A 169 13.15 1.62 -8.51
N GLY A 170 12.12 2.47 -8.42
CA GLY A 170 10.91 2.36 -9.24
C GLY A 170 10.10 1.09 -8.99
N GLU A 171 10.02 0.63 -7.74
CA GLU A 171 9.27 -0.57 -7.40
C GLU A 171 7.78 -0.44 -7.74
N ILE A 172 7.17 0.72 -7.46
CA ILE A 172 5.77 0.99 -7.82
C ILE A 172 5.57 0.92 -9.33
N ILE A 173 6.49 1.50 -10.10
CA ILE A 173 6.45 1.47 -11.57
C ILE A 173 6.46 0.02 -12.05
N SER A 174 7.35 -0.82 -11.51
CA SER A 174 7.42 -2.24 -11.88
C SER A 174 6.11 -3.00 -11.62
N TRP A 175 5.38 -2.65 -10.55
CA TRP A 175 4.08 -3.23 -10.27
C TRP A 175 3.04 -2.81 -11.31
N LEU A 176 3.02 -1.52 -11.69
CA LEU A 176 2.11 -1.00 -12.70
C LEU A 176 2.37 -1.65 -14.07
N GLU A 177 3.62 -1.76 -14.49
CA GLU A 177 3.98 -2.46 -15.74
C GLU A 177 3.49 -3.91 -15.72
N THR A 178 3.68 -4.60 -14.60
CA THR A 178 3.22 -5.99 -14.43
C THR A 178 1.69 -6.09 -14.52
N ILE A 179 0.96 -5.15 -13.89
CA ILE A 179 -0.51 -5.10 -13.98
C ILE A 179 -0.94 -4.84 -15.43
N GLY A 180 -0.30 -3.91 -16.13
CA GLY A 180 -0.58 -3.61 -17.53
C GLY A 180 -0.35 -4.81 -18.45
N GLN A 181 0.73 -5.56 -18.22
CA GLN A 181 0.99 -6.81 -18.95
C GLN A 181 -0.11 -7.85 -18.70
N LEU A 182 -0.51 -8.06 -17.44
CA LEU A 182 -1.57 -9.01 -17.11
C LEU A 182 -2.92 -8.62 -17.73
N ALA A 183 -3.28 -7.33 -17.68
CA ALA A 183 -4.50 -6.81 -18.28
C ALA A 183 -4.50 -6.94 -19.81
N GLY A 184 -3.36 -6.71 -20.47
CA GLY A 184 -3.22 -6.87 -21.93
C GLY A 184 -3.24 -8.33 -22.41
N THR A 185 -3.13 -9.30 -21.51
CA THR A 185 -3.22 -10.74 -21.82
C THR A 185 -4.61 -11.35 -21.60
N ALA A 186 -5.55 -10.58 -21.04
CA ALA A 186 -6.95 -11.00 -20.79
C ALA A 186 -7.82 -10.83 -22.05
#